data_AF-A0A6A3G4E9-F1
#
_entry.id   AF-A0A6A3G4E9-F1
#
_cell.length_a   1.000
_cell.length_b   1.000
_cell.length_c   1.000
_cell.angle_alpha   90.00
_cell.angle_beta   90.00
_cell.angle_gamma   90.00
#
_symmetry.space_group_name_H-M   'P 1'
#
loop_
_entity.id
_entity.type
_entity.pdbx_description
1 polymer ?
#
loop_
_entity_poly.entity_id
_entity_poly.type
_entity_poly.pdbx_seq_one_letter_code
_entity_poly.pdbx_strand_id
1 'polypeptide(L)'
;WWGNLIHTTTEDINTVANPAWSNPYALKLPKQAPFGLQACYSYTYRQLADEVDGVVRYYLHEFHNDVTLSASEFGSIKPDYEVYSFSDMGVALRTCVAGKGGSDSSSCMDSALVHGMAFVSATYAGLTPRIESDYAMTLLDSSTPGKYVVQLANNQTWVVFCSDTSATFSVDGTGSALAAAAGYTGTVRLAVLPENGGQGVYDDYASCVVRGGDVSVQSRTSYSLDWETEGSGCKSSGLLHFALPHQVEVMG
;
A
#
# COMPACT_ATOMS: atom_id res chain seq x y z
N TRP A 1 -7.83 8.97 10.28
CA TRP A 1 -7.14 9.21 8.99
C TRP A 1 -7.71 8.39 7.82
N TRP A 2 -8.44 7.28 8.08
CA TRP A 2 -9.00 6.39 7.05
C TRP A 2 -10.52 6.54 6.79
N GLY A 3 -11.23 7.42 7.50
CA GLY A 3 -12.71 7.53 7.40
C GLY A 3 -13.25 7.76 5.99
N ASN A 4 -12.46 8.36 5.09
CA ASN A 4 -12.79 8.53 3.67
C ASN A 4 -13.01 7.20 2.91
N LEU A 5 -12.54 6.06 3.45
CA LEU A 5 -12.74 4.75 2.84
C LEU A 5 -14.13 4.16 3.11
N ILE A 6 -14.80 4.61 4.17
CA ILE A 6 -16.11 4.10 4.60
C ILE A 6 -17.23 5.14 4.49
N HIS A 7 -16.89 6.40 4.24
CA HIS A 7 -17.84 7.49 4.20
C HIS A 7 -17.81 8.21 2.85
N THR A 8 -19.00 8.42 2.29
CA THR A 8 -19.23 9.18 1.06
C THR A 8 -20.67 9.68 1.05
N THR A 9 -20.94 10.77 0.35
CA THR A 9 -22.30 11.24 0.13
C THR A 9 -23.02 10.33 -0.88
N THR A 10 -24.36 10.39 -0.91
CA THR A 10 -25.16 9.68 -1.93
C THR A 10 -24.83 10.14 -3.35
N GLU A 11 -24.47 11.41 -3.52
CA GLU A 11 -24.06 11.98 -4.82
C GLU A 11 -22.69 11.42 -5.26
N ASP A 12 -21.77 11.30 -4.31
CA ASP A 12 -20.36 10.95 -4.58
C ASP A 12 -20.07 9.45 -4.58
N ILE A 13 -20.99 8.62 -4.06
CA ILE A 13 -20.74 7.20 -3.75
C ILE A 13 -20.19 6.39 -4.95
N ASN A 14 -20.57 6.78 -6.17
CA ASN A 14 -20.18 6.12 -7.41
C ASN A 14 -19.18 6.93 -8.27
N THR A 15 -18.86 8.16 -7.90
CA THR A 15 -18.11 9.10 -8.76
C THR A 15 -16.84 9.62 -8.13
N VAL A 16 -16.78 9.76 -6.80
CA VAL A 16 -15.63 10.36 -6.10
C VAL A 16 -14.98 9.36 -5.15
N ALA A 17 -13.67 9.21 -5.26
CA ALA A 17 -12.83 8.48 -4.32
C ALA A 17 -11.92 9.44 -3.56
N ASN A 18 -12.20 9.65 -2.27
CA ASN A 18 -11.38 10.49 -1.40
C ASN A 18 -10.22 9.67 -0.80
N PRO A 19 -9.01 10.25 -0.68
CA PRO A 19 -7.85 9.53 -0.17
C PRO A 19 -7.90 9.36 1.36
N ALA A 20 -7.40 8.22 1.82
CA ALA A 20 -6.94 8.01 3.19
C ALA A 20 -5.44 8.23 3.28
N TRP A 21 -4.95 8.80 4.38
CA TRP A 21 -3.55 9.19 4.54
C TRP A 21 -2.92 8.38 5.66
N SER A 22 -2.30 7.24 5.33
CA SER A 22 -1.59 6.43 6.31
C SER A 22 -0.19 6.99 6.58
N ASN A 23 0.40 7.69 5.61
CA ASN A 23 1.78 8.17 5.62
C ASN A 23 2.81 7.01 5.68
N PRO A 24 3.82 6.99 4.80
CA PRO A 24 4.07 7.96 3.73
C PRO A 24 3.11 7.83 2.55
N TYR A 25 2.33 6.75 2.50
CA TYR A 25 1.39 6.50 1.41
C TYR A 25 0.04 7.19 1.65
N ALA A 26 -0.53 7.72 0.58
CA ALA A 26 -1.95 7.99 0.47
C ALA A 26 -2.62 6.85 -0.30
N LEU A 27 -3.86 6.52 0.06
CA LEU A 27 -4.56 5.32 -0.41
C LEU A 27 -5.95 5.66 -0.91
N LYS A 28 -6.41 5.02 -2.00
CA LYS A 28 -7.76 5.19 -2.54
C LYS A 28 -8.38 3.87 -2.99
N LEU A 29 -9.71 3.80 -2.90
CA LEU A 29 -10.52 2.77 -3.53
C LEU A 29 -11.14 3.37 -4.80
N PRO A 30 -10.68 2.99 -6.00
CA PRO A 30 -11.09 3.62 -7.24
C PRO A 30 -12.57 3.33 -7.56
N LYS A 31 -13.23 4.29 -8.21
CA LYS A 31 -14.61 4.15 -8.67
C LYS A 31 -14.71 3.62 -10.10
N GLN A 32 -13.59 3.56 -10.82
CA GLN A 32 -13.46 3.06 -12.18
C GLN A 32 -12.27 2.11 -12.27
N ALA A 33 -12.27 1.25 -13.28
CA ALA A 33 -11.14 0.37 -13.53
C ALA A 33 -9.86 1.18 -13.87
N PRO A 34 -8.66 0.70 -13.50
CA PRO A 34 -8.42 -0.56 -12.78
C PRO A 34 -8.87 -0.50 -11.33
N PHE A 35 -9.58 -1.54 -10.89
CA PHE A 35 -10.03 -1.65 -9.50
C PHE A 35 -8.96 -2.27 -8.62
N GLY A 36 -8.93 -1.87 -7.35
CA GLY A 36 -8.02 -2.44 -6.37
C GLY A 36 -7.78 -1.47 -5.21
N LEU A 37 -6.56 -1.50 -4.65
CA LEU A 37 -6.06 -0.53 -3.69
C LEU A 37 -5.01 0.36 -4.36
N GLN A 38 -5.37 1.61 -4.64
CA GLN A 38 -4.44 2.60 -5.18
C GLN A 38 -3.54 3.11 -4.08
N ALA A 39 -2.27 3.31 -4.38
CA ALA A 39 -1.28 3.90 -3.49
C ALA A 39 -0.50 5.03 -4.20
N CYS A 40 -0.23 6.08 -3.43
CA CYS A 40 0.48 7.27 -3.85
C CYS A 40 1.56 7.62 -2.83
N TYR A 41 2.82 7.78 -3.26
CA TYR A 41 3.86 8.39 -2.46
C TYR A 41 3.82 9.92 -2.64
N SER A 42 2.84 10.52 -1.97
CA SER A 42 2.46 11.93 -2.14
C SER A 42 3.58 12.94 -1.95
N TYR A 43 4.65 12.60 -1.20
CA TYR A 43 5.79 13.49 -0.98
C TYR A 43 6.42 13.98 -2.28
N THR A 44 6.52 13.11 -3.29
CA THR A 44 7.08 13.48 -4.62
C THR A 44 6.22 14.47 -5.39
N TYR A 45 4.95 14.65 -5.01
CA TYR A 45 4.00 15.56 -5.61
C TYR A 45 3.74 16.80 -4.76
N ARG A 46 4.58 17.05 -3.75
CA ARG A 46 4.41 18.23 -2.89
C ARG A 46 4.65 19.49 -3.69
N GLN A 47 3.68 20.39 -3.65
CA GLN A 47 3.79 21.74 -4.19
C GLN A 47 3.83 22.74 -3.03
N LEU A 48 4.74 23.70 -3.12
CA LEU A 48 4.81 24.84 -2.20
C LEU A 48 4.27 26.07 -2.93
N ALA A 49 3.50 26.90 -2.23
CA ALA A 49 3.22 28.24 -2.71
C ALA A 49 4.52 29.05 -2.86
N ASP A 50 4.47 30.13 -3.64
CA ASP A 50 5.57 31.07 -3.70
C ASP A 50 5.93 31.60 -2.31
N GLU A 51 7.22 31.72 -2.06
CA GLU A 51 7.75 32.26 -0.82
C GLU A 51 7.65 33.79 -0.82
N VAL A 52 7.12 34.35 0.27
CA VAL A 52 7.07 35.80 0.49
C VAL A 52 7.73 36.07 1.84
N ASP A 53 8.80 36.86 1.85
CA ASP A 53 9.58 37.23 3.04
C ASP A 53 10.04 36.03 3.90
N GLY A 54 10.51 34.94 3.28
CA GLY A 54 10.97 33.75 4.02
C GLY A 54 9.87 32.75 4.41
N VAL A 55 8.62 33.01 4.02
CA VAL A 55 7.46 32.22 4.46
C VAL A 55 6.66 31.71 3.27
N VAL A 56 6.36 30.42 3.29
CA VAL A 56 5.44 29.77 2.35
C VAL A 56 4.03 29.77 2.94
N ARG A 57 3.04 30.27 2.20
CA ARG A 57 1.66 30.41 2.68
C ARG A 57 0.93 29.07 2.85
N TYR A 58 1.15 28.14 1.92
CA TYR A 58 0.55 26.82 1.93
C TYR A 58 1.42 25.82 1.20
N TYR A 59 1.20 24.54 1.48
CA TYR A 59 1.68 23.45 0.67
C TYR A 59 0.53 22.49 0.38
N LEU A 60 0.62 21.79 -0.74
CA LEU A 60 -0.37 20.82 -1.17
C LEU A 60 0.30 19.46 -1.41
N HIS A 61 -0.49 18.42 -1.20
CA HIS A 61 -0.18 17.05 -1.61
C HIS A 61 -1.29 16.58 -2.52
N GLU A 62 -0.99 16.49 -3.81
CA GLU A 62 -1.92 15.90 -4.76
C GLU A 62 -1.84 14.38 -4.73
N PHE A 63 -2.99 13.73 -4.93
CA PHE A 63 -3.02 12.29 -5.11
C PHE A 63 -2.83 11.96 -6.59
N HIS A 64 -1.81 11.17 -6.88
CA HIS A 64 -1.55 10.55 -8.17
C HIS A 64 -1.51 9.03 -7.99
N ASN A 65 -2.11 8.25 -8.90
CA ASN A 65 -2.11 6.79 -8.79
C ASN A 65 -0.75 6.24 -9.24
N ASP A 66 0.21 6.16 -8.32
CA ASP A 66 1.54 5.60 -8.60
C ASP A 66 1.45 4.12 -8.90
N VAL A 67 0.80 3.36 -8.02
CA VAL A 67 0.54 1.93 -8.20
C VAL A 67 -0.84 1.54 -7.68
N THR A 68 -1.45 0.52 -8.28
CA THR A 68 -2.67 -0.13 -7.78
C THR A 68 -2.40 -1.61 -7.54
N LEU A 69 -2.52 -2.06 -6.29
CA LEU A 69 -2.64 -3.49 -5.97
C LEU A 69 -4.00 -3.98 -6.48
N SER A 70 -4.00 -4.80 -7.51
CA SER A 70 -5.19 -5.26 -8.24
C SER A 70 -5.14 -6.78 -8.48
N ALA A 71 -6.15 -7.30 -9.16
CA ALA A 71 -6.24 -8.67 -9.62
C ALA A 71 -6.91 -8.70 -11.01
N SER A 72 -6.51 -9.64 -11.86
CA SER A 72 -7.09 -9.80 -13.21
C SER A 72 -8.60 -10.01 -13.17
N GLU A 73 -9.09 -10.68 -12.11
CA GLU A 73 -10.49 -11.01 -11.89
C GLU A 73 -11.36 -9.79 -11.57
N PHE A 74 -10.78 -8.65 -11.17
CA PHE A 74 -11.55 -7.43 -10.95
C PHE A 74 -12.01 -6.77 -12.27
N GLY A 75 -11.32 -7.06 -13.38
CA GLY A 75 -11.74 -6.71 -14.74
C GLY A 75 -12.45 -5.35 -14.87
N SER A 76 -13.65 -5.36 -15.45
CA SER A 76 -14.51 -4.17 -15.61
C SER A 76 -15.62 -4.08 -14.56
N ILE A 77 -15.73 -5.04 -13.64
CA ILE A 77 -16.80 -5.08 -12.63
C ILE A 77 -16.20 -4.67 -11.30
N LYS A 78 -16.72 -3.59 -10.71
CA LYS A 78 -16.23 -3.09 -9.43
C LYS A 78 -16.29 -4.20 -8.37
N PRO A 79 -15.17 -4.54 -7.71
CA PRO A 79 -15.14 -5.52 -6.64
C PRO A 79 -15.88 -5.01 -5.40
N ASP A 80 -16.23 -5.94 -4.51
CA ASP A 80 -16.76 -5.61 -3.20
C ASP A 80 -15.61 -5.15 -2.30
N TYR A 81 -15.74 -3.95 -1.73
CA TYR A 81 -14.80 -3.40 -0.77
C TYR A 81 -15.42 -3.41 0.63
N GLU A 82 -14.70 -3.97 1.60
CA GLU A 82 -15.16 -4.08 2.98
C GLU A 82 -14.05 -3.68 3.95
N VAL A 83 -14.34 -2.72 4.81
CA VAL A 83 -13.57 -2.50 6.03
C VAL A 83 -14.18 -3.36 7.12
N TYR A 84 -13.48 -4.42 7.53
CA TYR A 84 -14.03 -5.44 8.42
C TYR A 84 -13.44 -5.42 9.84
N SER A 85 -12.34 -4.70 10.05
CA SER A 85 -11.70 -4.53 11.37
C SER A 85 -10.85 -3.25 11.41
N PHE A 86 -10.60 -2.72 12.59
CA PHE A 86 -9.70 -1.58 12.81
C PHE A 86 -9.00 -1.68 14.17
N SER A 87 -7.88 -0.99 14.30
CA SER A 87 -7.12 -0.71 15.54
C SER A 87 -6.86 0.80 15.63
N ASP A 88 -6.23 1.28 16.70
CA ASP A 88 -5.92 2.71 16.85
C ASP A 88 -5.07 3.24 15.68
N MET A 89 -4.15 2.40 15.19
CA MET A 89 -3.17 2.78 14.16
C MET A 89 -3.48 2.22 12.77
N GLY A 90 -4.52 1.37 12.61
CA GLY A 90 -4.73 0.65 11.36
C GLY A 90 -6.18 0.27 11.03
N VAL A 91 -6.41 -0.10 9.79
CA VAL A 91 -7.69 -0.63 9.30
C VAL A 91 -7.46 -1.81 8.36
N ALA A 92 -8.28 -2.85 8.49
CA ALA A 92 -8.24 -4.02 7.62
C ALA A 92 -9.26 -3.86 6.49
N LEU A 93 -8.78 -3.95 5.26
CA LEU A 93 -9.55 -3.84 4.02
C LEU A 93 -9.58 -5.19 3.31
N ARG A 94 -10.76 -5.67 2.98
CA ARG A 94 -10.99 -6.80 2.08
C ARG A 94 -11.53 -6.31 0.75
N THR A 95 -10.96 -6.83 -0.34
CA THR A 95 -11.44 -6.60 -1.70
C THR A 95 -11.71 -7.95 -2.37
N CYS A 96 -12.96 -8.23 -2.73
CA CYS A 96 -13.38 -9.50 -3.32
C CYS A 96 -13.96 -9.31 -4.71
N VAL A 97 -13.87 -10.34 -5.55
CA VAL A 97 -14.65 -10.38 -6.80
C VAL A 97 -16.13 -10.10 -6.48
N ALA A 98 -16.79 -9.31 -7.32
CA ALA A 98 -18.16 -8.86 -7.06
C ALA A 98 -19.10 -10.04 -6.77
N GLY A 99 -19.85 -9.94 -5.66
CA GLY A 99 -20.77 -10.98 -5.20
C GLY A 99 -20.11 -12.14 -4.45
N LYS A 100 -18.79 -12.08 -4.21
CA LYS A 100 -18.04 -13.04 -3.39
C LYS A 100 -17.71 -12.54 -1.98
N GLY A 101 -18.18 -11.34 -1.59
CA GLY A 101 -17.97 -10.82 -0.23
C GLY A 101 -18.63 -11.64 0.89
N GLY A 102 -18.24 -11.39 2.14
CA GLY A 102 -18.79 -12.05 3.34
C GLY A 102 -17.94 -13.24 3.84
N SER A 103 -18.57 -14.41 4.04
CA SER A 103 -17.92 -15.59 4.64
C SER A 103 -17.05 -16.40 3.69
N ASP A 104 -17.11 -16.15 2.37
CA ASP A 104 -16.30 -16.84 1.36
C ASP A 104 -15.12 -15.94 0.93
N SER A 105 -13.94 -16.15 1.53
CA SER A 105 -12.74 -15.37 1.20
C SER A 105 -11.87 -15.98 0.10
N SER A 106 -12.38 -16.98 -0.64
CA SER A 106 -11.59 -17.75 -1.62
C SER A 106 -11.26 -17.02 -2.93
N SER A 107 -11.72 -15.78 -3.11
CA SER A 107 -11.45 -14.92 -4.27
C SER A 107 -11.34 -13.45 -3.85
N CYS A 108 -10.55 -13.24 -2.80
CA CYS A 108 -10.36 -11.94 -2.17
C CYS A 108 -8.88 -11.64 -2.01
N MET A 109 -8.60 -10.36 -1.81
CA MET A 109 -7.33 -9.89 -1.26
C MET A 109 -7.59 -9.09 0.02
N ASP A 110 -6.81 -9.35 1.06
CA ASP A 110 -6.88 -8.67 2.35
C ASP A 110 -5.66 -7.77 2.53
N SER A 111 -5.87 -6.49 2.84
CA SER A 111 -4.82 -5.50 3.06
C SER A 111 -4.94 -4.91 4.47
N ALA A 112 -3.80 -4.74 5.14
CA ALA A 112 -3.72 -3.97 6.36
C ALA A 112 -3.19 -2.58 6.04
N LEU A 113 -4.00 -1.55 6.25
CA LEU A 113 -3.61 -0.16 6.04
C LEU A 113 -3.22 0.40 7.41
N VAL A 114 -1.93 0.57 7.64
CA VAL A 114 -1.40 0.99 8.95
C VAL A 114 -0.69 2.32 8.80
N HIS A 115 -0.97 3.25 9.70
CA HIS A 115 -0.28 4.54 9.71
C HIS A 115 1.22 4.30 9.90
N GLY A 116 2.08 4.86 9.05
CA GLY A 116 3.54 4.63 9.08
C GLY A 116 4.02 3.36 8.37
N MET A 117 3.15 2.58 7.72
CA MET A 117 3.58 1.35 7.04
C MET A 117 4.65 1.59 5.98
N ALA A 118 5.73 0.80 6.01
CA ALA A 118 6.79 0.88 4.99
C ALA A 118 6.38 0.24 3.65
N PHE A 119 5.46 -0.73 3.71
CA PHE A 119 4.97 -1.47 2.56
C PHE A 119 3.45 -1.32 2.45
N VAL A 120 2.96 -1.12 1.23
CA VAL A 120 1.56 -1.39 0.90
C VAL A 120 1.47 -2.89 0.57
N SER A 121 0.53 -3.61 1.19
CA SER A 121 0.49 -5.08 1.03
C SER A 121 -0.92 -5.62 0.90
N ALA A 122 -1.05 -6.70 0.13
CA ALA A 122 -2.27 -7.48 0.06
C ALA A 122 -1.96 -8.99 0.10
N THR A 123 -2.72 -9.74 0.89
CA THR A 123 -2.72 -11.20 0.93
C THR A 123 -3.84 -11.69 0.03
N TYR A 124 -3.48 -12.34 -1.07
CA TYR A 124 -4.39 -12.88 -2.07
C TYR A 124 -4.78 -14.32 -1.72
N ALA A 125 -6.03 -14.67 -2.01
CA ALA A 125 -6.54 -16.03 -1.99
C ALA A 125 -7.10 -16.38 -3.37
N GLY A 126 -6.35 -17.17 -4.16
CA GLY A 126 -6.83 -17.72 -5.43
C GLY A 126 -7.10 -16.70 -6.54
N LEU A 127 -6.54 -15.49 -6.45
CA LEU A 127 -6.66 -14.42 -7.44
C LEU A 127 -5.38 -14.33 -8.28
N THR A 128 -5.39 -13.64 -9.41
CA THR A 128 -4.23 -13.41 -10.27
C THR A 128 -3.73 -11.97 -10.10
N PRO A 129 -2.73 -11.70 -9.23
CA PRO A 129 -2.30 -10.35 -8.90
C PRO A 129 -1.87 -9.57 -10.13
N ARG A 130 -2.28 -8.31 -10.17
CA ARG A 130 -1.73 -7.32 -11.09
C ARG A 130 -1.42 -6.04 -10.33
N ILE A 131 -0.24 -5.50 -10.57
CA ILE A 131 0.17 -4.21 -10.01
C ILE A 131 0.09 -3.23 -11.17
N GLU A 132 -0.97 -2.42 -11.22
CA GLU A 132 -1.17 -1.42 -12.26
C GLU A 132 -0.45 -0.11 -11.94
N SER A 133 -0.22 0.72 -12.95
CA SER A 133 0.17 2.11 -12.80
C SER A 133 -0.40 2.96 -13.93
N ASP A 134 -0.64 4.24 -13.63
CA ASP A 134 -0.93 5.26 -14.65
C ASP A 134 0.33 5.62 -15.45
N TYR A 135 1.51 5.17 -14.99
CA TYR A 135 2.81 5.38 -15.62
C TYR A 135 3.31 4.08 -16.29
N ALA A 136 4.04 4.24 -17.39
CA ALA A 136 4.74 3.11 -17.99
C ALA A 136 5.78 2.53 -17.01
N MET A 137 5.85 1.20 -16.96
CA MET A 137 6.73 0.41 -16.11
C MET A 137 7.89 -0.17 -16.90
N THR A 138 9.08 -0.12 -16.31
CA THR A 138 10.26 -0.85 -16.77
C THR A 138 10.69 -1.80 -15.65
N LEU A 139 10.80 -3.10 -15.94
CA LEU A 139 11.36 -4.06 -15.01
C LEU A 139 12.89 -3.90 -14.99
N LEU A 140 13.44 -3.44 -13.87
CA LEU A 140 14.87 -3.23 -13.68
C LEU A 140 15.58 -4.49 -13.16
N ASP A 141 14.93 -5.24 -12.28
CA ASP A 141 15.48 -6.47 -11.70
C ASP A 141 14.38 -7.47 -11.36
N SER A 142 14.66 -8.74 -11.62
CA SER A 142 13.86 -9.91 -11.23
C SER A 142 14.74 -11.13 -11.00
N SER A 143 16.02 -10.90 -10.69
CA SER A 143 17.04 -11.96 -10.56
C SER A 143 16.87 -12.77 -9.27
N THR A 144 16.24 -12.18 -8.25
CA THR A 144 15.95 -12.81 -6.96
C THR A 144 14.51 -13.35 -6.96
N PRO A 145 14.29 -14.66 -6.74
CA PRO A 145 12.94 -15.23 -6.71
C PRO A 145 12.01 -14.50 -5.73
N GLY A 146 10.82 -14.13 -6.22
CA GLY A 146 9.83 -13.37 -5.45
C GLY A 146 10.16 -11.90 -5.20
N LYS A 147 11.26 -11.36 -5.76
CA LYS A 147 11.58 -9.92 -5.72
C LYS A 147 11.58 -9.35 -7.13
N TYR A 148 10.91 -8.22 -7.30
CA TYR A 148 10.89 -7.47 -8.55
C TYR A 148 11.15 -5.99 -8.26
N VAL A 149 12.00 -5.36 -9.06
CA VAL A 149 12.27 -3.92 -9.00
C VAL A 149 11.75 -3.31 -10.29
N VAL A 150 10.80 -2.39 -10.17
CA VAL A 150 10.17 -1.71 -11.31
C VAL A 150 10.40 -0.21 -11.21
N GLN A 151 10.71 0.42 -12.33
CA GLN A 151 10.79 1.86 -12.46
C GLN A 151 9.60 2.37 -13.24
N LEU A 152 8.94 3.38 -12.69
CA LEU A 152 7.83 4.09 -13.31
C LEU A 152 8.35 5.29 -14.11
N ALA A 153 7.64 5.67 -15.16
CA ALA A 153 8.00 6.81 -16.01
C ALA A 153 8.03 8.17 -15.29
N ASN A 154 7.45 8.27 -14.08
CA ASN A 154 7.57 9.45 -13.20
C ASN A 154 8.87 9.46 -12.37
N ASN A 155 9.84 8.60 -12.70
CA ASN A 155 11.13 8.40 -12.02
C ASN A 155 11.08 7.71 -10.65
N GLN A 156 9.90 7.35 -10.14
CA GLN A 156 9.82 6.54 -8.94
C GLN A 156 10.27 5.11 -9.23
N THR A 157 11.01 4.52 -8.29
CA THR A 157 11.34 3.09 -8.33
C THR A 157 10.61 2.38 -7.20
N TRP A 158 10.00 1.25 -7.50
CA TRP A 158 9.26 0.43 -6.54
C TRP A 158 9.87 -0.96 -6.47
N VAL A 159 9.95 -1.50 -5.26
CA VAL A 159 10.30 -2.90 -5.02
C VAL A 159 9.04 -3.67 -4.64
N VAL A 160 8.91 -4.87 -5.18
CA VAL A 160 7.79 -5.79 -4.97
C VAL A 160 8.34 -7.08 -4.40
N PHE A 161 7.72 -7.57 -3.33
CA PHE A 161 8.03 -8.84 -2.68
C PHE A 161 6.81 -9.75 -2.67
N CYS A 162 7.00 -10.99 -3.10
CA CYS A 162 5.98 -12.05 -3.09
C CYS A 162 6.39 -13.13 -2.09
N SER A 163 5.48 -13.49 -1.18
CA SER A 163 5.73 -14.54 -0.19
C SER A 163 5.89 -15.92 -0.81
N ASP A 164 5.12 -16.22 -1.86
CA ASP A 164 5.38 -17.39 -2.70
C ASP A 164 6.35 -16.99 -3.82
N THR A 165 7.61 -17.37 -3.62
CA THR A 165 8.73 -17.04 -4.51
C THR A 165 8.75 -17.88 -5.80
N SER A 166 7.89 -18.90 -5.91
CA SER A 166 7.73 -19.67 -7.14
C SER A 166 6.83 -18.96 -8.16
N ALA A 167 6.02 -18.00 -7.71
CA ALA A 167 5.17 -17.21 -8.57
C ALA A 167 6.00 -16.28 -9.48
N THR A 168 5.69 -16.33 -10.77
CA THR A 168 6.36 -15.51 -11.79
C THR A 168 5.49 -14.30 -12.13
N PHE A 169 6.11 -13.12 -12.14
CA PHE A 169 5.51 -11.88 -12.57
C PHE A 169 6.30 -11.31 -13.75
N SER A 170 5.59 -10.63 -14.65
CA SER A 170 6.18 -9.97 -15.82
C SER A 170 5.44 -8.67 -16.12
N VAL A 171 6.14 -7.68 -16.66
CA VAL A 171 5.50 -6.49 -17.19
C VAL A 171 4.65 -6.92 -18.39
N ASP A 172 3.38 -6.50 -18.40
CA ASP A 172 2.44 -6.90 -19.44
C ASP A 172 2.76 -6.24 -20.79
N GLY A 173 2.03 -6.65 -21.84
CA GLY A 173 2.26 -6.15 -23.19
C GLY A 173 1.96 -4.67 -23.39
N THR A 174 1.26 -4.02 -22.46
CA THR A 174 0.98 -2.57 -22.50
C THR A 174 2.09 -1.76 -21.82
N GLY A 175 2.86 -2.40 -20.94
CA GLY A 175 3.86 -1.74 -20.12
C GLY A 175 3.27 -1.05 -18.88
N SER A 176 1.97 -1.13 -18.62
CA SER A 176 1.32 -0.42 -17.50
C SER A 176 1.06 -1.29 -16.27
N ALA A 177 1.46 -2.57 -16.30
CA ALA A 177 1.28 -3.44 -15.15
C ALA A 177 2.38 -4.50 -15.00
N LEU A 178 2.73 -4.82 -13.77
CA LEU A 178 3.46 -6.03 -13.40
C LEU A 178 2.42 -7.11 -13.01
N ALA A 179 2.26 -8.14 -13.84
CA ALA A 179 1.20 -9.12 -13.72
C ALA A 179 1.74 -10.52 -13.38
N ALA A 180 1.06 -11.23 -12.49
CA ALA A 180 1.33 -12.63 -12.22
C ALA A 180 0.93 -13.50 -13.41
N ALA A 181 1.70 -14.57 -13.67
CA ALA A 181 1.42 -15.50 -14.76
C ALA A 181 0.21 -16.43 -14.51
N ALA A 182 -0.19 -16.61 -13.25
CA ALA A 182 -1.26 -17.50 -12.83
C ALA A 182 -1.87 -17.06 -11.49
N GLY A 183 -2.92 -17.76 -11.06
CA GLY A 183 -3.51 -17.58 -9.74
C GLY A 183 -2.48 -17.76 -8.61
N TYR A 184 -2.60 -16.92 -7.60
CA TYR A 184 -1.64 -16.73 -6.52
C TYR A 184 -2.37 -16.78 -5.17
N THR A 185 -1.76 -17.47 -4.21
CA THR A 185 -2.17 -17.46 -2.81
C THR A 185 -0.96 -17.13 -1.96
N GLY A 186 -1.00 -15.98 -1.30
CA GLY A 186 0.14 -15.44 -0.57
C GLY A 186 0.07 -13.93 -0.47
N THR A 187 1.09 -13.32 0.11
CA THR A 187 1.19 -11.87 0.29
C THR A 187 2.07 -11.25 -0.79
N VAL A 188 1.60 -10.17 -1.40
CA VAL A 188 2.40 -9.26 -2.24
C VAL A 188 2.58 -7.95 -1.47
N ARG A 189 3.81 -7.43 -1.42
CA ARG A 189 4.16 -6.20 -0.70
C ARG A 189 4.93 -5.28 -1.63
N LEU A 190 4.60 -4.00 -1.62
CA LEU A 190 5.25 -2.98 -2.43
C LEU A 190 5.79 -1.86 -1.55
N ALA A 191 6.98 -1.37 -1.88
CA ALA A 191 7.53 -0.18 -1.27
C ALA A 191 8.18 0.73 -2.32
N VAL A 192 8.01 2.04 -2.16
CA VAL A 192 8.76 3.02 -2.94
C VAL A 192 10.21 3.06 -2.42
N LEU A 193 11.16 2.97 -3.33
CA LEU A 193 12.57 3.14 -3.05
C LEU A 193 12.88 4.65 -3.08
N PRO A 194 13.39 5.23 -1.98
CA PRO A 194 13.87 6.60 -1.99
C PRO A 194 15.02 6.76 -3.01
N GLU A 195 15.14 7.92 -3.67
CA GLU A 195 16.17 8.16 -4.71
C GLU A 195 17.61 7.86 -4.27
N ASN A 196 17.90 7.96 -2.96
CA ASN A 196 19.19 7.65 -2.35
C ASN A 196 19.13 6.49 -1.32
N GLY A 197 18.04 5.73 -1.31
CA GLY A 197 17.80 4.66 -0.37
C GLY A 197 18.39 3.33 -0.85
N GLY A 198 19.09 2.62 0.05
CA GLY A 198 19.53 1.27 -0.23
C GLY A 198 18.36 0.29 -0.26
N GLN A 199 18.23 -0.49 -1.34
CA GLN A 199 17.22 -1.55 -1.47
C GLN A 199 17.31 -2.59 -0.34
N GLY A 200 18.52 -2.85 0.16
CA GLY A 200 18.79 -3.88 1.16
C GLY A 200 17.99 -3.72 2.45
N VAL A 201 17.66 -2.48 2.85
CA VAL A 201 16.80 -2.29 4.03
C VAL A 201 15.43 -2.91 3.80
N TYR A 202 14.77 -2.66 2.66
CA TYR A 202 13.47 -3.27 2.41
C TYR A 202 13.55 -4.80 2.29
N ASP A 203 14.65 -5.33 1.75
CA ASP A 203 14.89 -6.78 1.66
C ASP A 203 14.88 -7.44 3.06
N ASP A 204 15.59 -6.84 4.03
CA ASP A 204 15.74 -7.38 5.39
C ASP A 204 14.40 -7.49 6.16
N TYR A 205 13.43 -6.63 5.84
CA TYR A 205 12.14 -6.53 6.51
C TYR A 205 10.94 -7.01 5.66
N ALA A 206 11.18 -7.49 4.44
CA ALA A 206 10.14 -7.90 3.49
C ALA A 206 9.25 -9.04 4.01
N SER A 207 9.74 -9.86 4.95
CA SER A 207 9.02 -11.01 5.51
C SER A 207 8.28 -10.73 6.82
N CYS A 208 8.25 -9.48 7.32
CA CYS A 208 7.42 -9.07 8.44
C CYS A 208 6.34 -8.05 8.05
N VAL A 209 5.08 -8.48 8.09
CA VAL A 209 3.91 -7.68 7.71
C VAL A 209 3.29 -7.07 8.96
N VAL A 210 3.09 -5.75 8.97
CA VAL A 210 2.35 -5.05 10.03
C VAL A 210 0.86 -5.10 9.69
N ARG A 211 0.03 -5.58 10.63
CA ARG A 211 -1.41 -5.80 10.44
C ARG A 211 -2.28 -4.74 11.12
N GLY A 212 -1.74 -4.09 12.15
CA GLY A 212 -2.42 -3.08 12.95
C GLY A 212 -1.51 -2.61 14.09
N GLY A 213 -2.05 -1.79 14.98
CA GLY A 213 -1.34 -1.40 16.19
C GLY A 213 -2.23 -0.62 17.14
N ASP A 214 -2.05 -0.86 18.43
CA ASP A 214 -2.82 -0.22 19.50
C ASP A 214 -1.94 0.74 20.29
N VAL A 215 -2.55 1.78 20.86
CA VAL A 215 -1.86 2.76 21.70
C VAL A 215 -2.15 2.45 23.16
N SER A 216 -1.11 2.05 23.90
CA SER A 216 -1.20 1.89 25.35
C SER A 216 -0.65 3.13 26.04
N VAL A 217 -1.46 3.82 26.84
CA VAL A 217 -1.05 5.03 27.57
C VAL A 217 -0.78 4.71 29.03
N GLN A 218 0.49 4.79 29.45
CA GLN A 218 0.88 4.53 30.84
C GLN A 218 0.88 5.81 31.70
N SER A 219 1.13 6.98 31.10
CA SER A 219 1.04 8.27 31.78
C SER A 219 0.83 9.43 30.79
N ARG A 220 0.73 10.66 31.29
CA ARG A 220 0.64 11.87 30.44
C ARG A 220 1.80 12.00 29.43
N THR A 221 2.96 11.42 29.74
CA THR A 221 4.20 11.58 28.96
C THR A 221 4.80 10.24 28.54
N SER A 222 4.07 9.14 28.69
CA SER A 222 4.54 7.80 28.33
C SER A 222 3.41 7.01 27.70
N TYR A 223 3.67 6.52 26.50
CA TYR A 223 2.80 5.65 25.74
C TYR A 223 3.67 4.62 25.00
N SER A 224 3.09 3.47 24.66
CA SER A 224 3.66 2.50 23.74
C SER A 224 2.76 2.33 22.51
N LEU A 225 3.39 1.95 21.41
CA LEU A 225 2.72 1.51 20.20
C LEU A 225 2.91 0.00 20.09
N ASP A 226 1.83 -0.74 20.30
CA ASP A 226 1.84 -2.19 20.37
C ASP A 226 1.44 -2.74 18.99
N TRP A 227 2.44 -2.97 18.14
CA TRP A 227 2.23 -3.38 16.75
C TRP A 227 1.79 -4.85 16.63
N GLU A 228 0.73 -5.09 15.87
CA GLU A 228 0.35 -6.43 15.43
C GLU A 228 1.13 -6.77 14.15
N THR A 229 1.83 -7.91 14.15
CA THR A 229 2.65 -8.34 13.01
C THR A 229 2.51 -9.82 12.71
N GLU A 230 2.64 -10.19 11.43
CA GLU A 230 2.69 -11.59 10.98
C GLU A 230 3.85 -11.81 9.99
N GLY A 231 4.33 -13.05 9.93
CA GLY A 231 5.38 -13.46 8.99
C GLY A 231 6.66 -13.94 9.66
N SER A 232 7.51 -14.62 8.90
CA SER A 232 8.70 -15.30 9.40
C SER A 232 9.78 -14.33 9.90
N GLY A 233 9.87 -13.13 9.33
CA GLY A 233 10.89 -12.13 9.68
C GLY A 233 10.62 -11.35 10.96
N CYS A 234 9.39 -11.37 11.48
CA CYS A 234 9.00 -10.48 12.57
C CYS A 234 9.76 -10.72 13.88
N LYS A 235 10.17 -11.97 14.14
CA LYS A 235 10.94 -12.32 15.34
C LYS A 235 12.46 -12.16 15.17
N SER A 236 12.95 -12.15 13.93
CA SER A 236 14.38 -12.09 13.62
C SER A 236 14.82 -10.68 13.25
N SER A 237 14.27 -10.14 12.17
CA SER A 237 14.61 -8.81 11.66
C SER A 237 13.79 -7.74 12.36
N GLY A 238 12.57 -8.08 12.79
CA GLY A 238 11.60 -7.12 13.30
C GLY A 238 10.73 -6.54 12.18
N LEU A 239 10.15 -5.37 12.42
CA LEU A 239 9.32 -4.64 11.47
C LEU A 239 10.03 -3.38 10.98
N LEU A 240 9.74 -2.97 9.74
CA LEU A 240 10.14 -1.67 9.20
C LEU A 240 8.95 -0.73 9.19
N HIS A 241 9.11 0.46 9.78
CA HIS A 241 8.02 1.40 9.97
C HIS A 241 8.52 2.84 9.96
N PHE A 242 7.78 3.71 9.29
CA PHE A 242 8.04 5.14 9.29
C PHE A 242 7.48 5.77 10.57
N ALA A 243 8.31 6.58 11.22
CA ALA A 243 7.92 7.36 12.38
C ALA A 243 7.76 8.84 12.00
N LEU A 244 6.80 9.50 12.64
CA LEU A 244 6.65 10.95 12.58
C LEU A 244 7.77 11.64 13.39
N PRO A 245 8.13 12.89 13.06
CA PRO A 245 9.22 13.59 13.75
C PRO A 245 9.12 13.59 15.28
N HIS A 246 7.93 13.87 15.83
CA HIS A 246 7.71 13.88 17.28
C HIS A 246 7.84 12.49 17.93
N GLN A 247 7.65 11.40 17.16
CA GLN A 247 7.88 10.04 17.66
C GLN A 247 9.39 9.78 17.73
N VAL A 248 10.14 10.18 16.69
CA VAL A 248 11.60 10.01 16.65
C VAL A 248 12.27 10.77 17.79
N GLU A 249 11.80 11.99 18.10
CA GLU A 249 12.33 12.82 19.19
C GLU A 249 12.22 12.17 20.58
N VAL A 250 11.25 11.27 20.78
CA VAL A 250 10.95 10.68 22.10
C VAL A 250 11.21 9.18 22.20
N MET A 251 11.58 8.52 21.09
CA MET A 251 11.97 7.11 21.07
C MET A 251 13.42 6.85 21.53
N GLY A 252 14.20 7.91 21.74
CA GLY A 252 15.60 7.87 22.18
C GLY A 252 15.80 7.71 23.68
#